data_AF-A0A183GID0-F1
#
_entry.id   AF-A0A183GID0-F1
#
_cell.length_a   1.000
_cell.length_b   1.000
_cell.length_c   1.000
_cell.angle_alpha   90.00
_cell.angle_beta   90.00
_cell.angle_gamma   90.00
#
_symmetry.space_group_name_H-M   'P 1'
#
loop_
_entity.id
_entity.type
_entity.pdbx_description
1 polymer ?
#
loop_
_entity_poly.entity_id
_entity_poly.type
_entity_poly.pdbx_seq_one_letter_code
_entity_poly.pdbx_strand_id
1 'polypeptide(L)'
;MGCGKIVCVQEGSGPCFYCGTLVCTREEREILDRNSRKSAELFSQLMGASKDKGGSKEFSLSSIGAEFQKATQFRNRLLEADADS
;
A
#
# COMPACT_ATOMS: atom_id res chain seq x y z
N MET A 1 1.26 13.05 17.79
CA MET A 1 1.14 14.32 17.04
C MET A 1 1.72 14.10 15.66
N GLY A 2 0.95 14.35 14.58
CA GLY A 2 1.38 14.11 13.20
C GLY A 2 2.50 15.05 12.74
N CYS A 3 2.90 14.97 11.47
CA CYS A 3 4.06 15.68 10.93
C CYS A 3 3.89 17.21 10.76
N GLY A 4 2.80 17.81 11.24
CA GLY A 4 2.58 19.26 11.27
C GLY A 4 2.37 19.93 9.90
N LYS A 5 2.31 19.16 8.80
CA LYS A 5 2.03 19.69 7.46
C LYS A 5 0.52 19.77 7.22
N ILE A 6 0.09 20.75 6.41
CA ILE A 6 -1.31 20.90 5.94
C ILE A 6 -1.83 19.61 5.30
N VAL A 7 -0.93 18.78 4.76
CA VAL A 7 -1.23 17.44 4.20
C VAL A 7 -2.00 16.53 5.17
N CYS A 8 -1.82 16.69 6.49
CA CYS A 8 -2.59 15.94 7.49
C CYS A 8 -4.07 16.40 7.59
N VAL A 9 -4.49 17.43 6.86
CA VAL A 9 -5.88 17.95 6.88
C VAL A 9 -6.46 18.00 5.46
N GLN A 10 -5.62 18.16 4.44
CA GLN A 10 -6.07 18.29 3.04
C GLN A 10 -6.48 16.98 2.37
N GLU A 11 -5.89 15.84 2.74
CA GLU A 11 -6.02 14.59 1.99
C GLU A 11 -7.24 13.73 2.40
N GLY A 12 -8.01 14.15 3.42
CA GLY A 12 -9.14 13.38 3.95
C GLY A 12 -8.74 12.29 4.95
N SER A 13 -9.68 11.41 5.29
CA SER A 13 -9.49 10.38 6.32
C SER A 13 -8.66 9.20 5.80
N GLY A 14 -7.58 8.86 6.51
CA GLY A 14 -6.62 7.82 6.14
C GLY A 14 -5.21 8.07 6.71
N PRO A 15 -4.24 7.19 6.45
CA PRO A 15 -2.87 7.42 6.89
C PRO A 15 -2.25 8.59 6.12
N CYS A 16 -1.66 9.54 6.84
CA CYS A 16 -0.91 10.63 6.23
C CYS A 16 0.23 10.07 5.35
N PHE A 17 0.27 10.44 4.08
CA PHE A 17 1.26 9.94 3.12
C PHE A 17 2.72 10.17 3.57
N TYR A 18 2.97 11.23 4.33
CA TYR A 18 4.33 11.58 4.77
C TYR A 18 4.78 10.88 6.06
N CYS A 19 3.88 10.68 7.03
CA CYS A 19 4.26 10.19 8.36
C CYS A 19 3.46 8.98 8.86
N GLY A 20 2.53 8.47 8.05
CA GLY A 20 1.68 7.32 8.38
C GLY A 20 0.72 7.54 9.55
N THR A 21 0.67 8.74 10.13
CA THR A 21 -0.27 9.04 11.22
C THR A 21 -1.69 9.04 10.67
N LEU A 22 -2.58 8.29 11.30
CA LEU A 22 -4.00 8.26 10.95
C LEU A 22 -4.62 9.65 11.12
N VAL A 23 -5.07 10.21 10.00
CA VAL A 23 -5.90 11.40 9.91
C VAL A 23 -7.35 10.93 9.80
N CYS A 24 -8.24 11.51 10.59
CA CYS A 24 -9.66 11.21 10.55
C CYS A 24 -10.46 12.40 11.11
N THR A 25 -11.73 12.46 10.76
CA THR A 25 -12.66 13.48 11.27
C THR A 25 -12.93 13.29 12.76
N ARG A 26 -13.54 14.29 13.40
CA ARG A 26 -13.91 14.21 14.82
C ARG A 26 -14.87 13.05 15.09
N GLU A 27 -15.84 12.86 14.21
CA GLU A 27 -16.84 11.80 14.32
C GLU A 27 -16.20 10.41 14.22
N GLU A 28 -15.28 10.23 13.26
CA GLU A 28 -14.52 8.99 13.12
C GLU A 28 -13.59 8.74 14.31
N ARG A 29 -12.97 9.80 14.85
CA ARG A 29 -12.13 9.73 16.05
C ARG A 29 -12.94 9.24 17.26
N GLU A 30 -14.17 9.71 17.42
CA GLU A 30 -15.07 9.25 18.49
C GLU A 30 -15.45 7.78 18.31
N ILE A 31 -15.70 7.33 17.08
CA ILE A 31 -15.98 5.91 16.82
C ILE A 31 -14.75 5.07 17.16
N LEU A 32 -13.55 5.53 16.80
CA LEU A 32 -12.27 4.87 17.10
C LEU A 32 -12.02 4.74 18.61
N ASP A 33 -12.31 5.80 19.37
CA ASP A 33 -12.07 5.88 20.81
C ASP A 33 -12.96 4.92 21.62
N ARG A 34 -14.17 4.64 21.12
CA ARG A 34 -15.15 3.73 21.76
C ARG A 34 -14.73 2.26 21.77
N ASN A 35 -13.60 1.89 21.13
CA ASN A 35 -13.01 0.55 21.11
C ASN A 35 -14.02 -0.61 20.91
N SER A 36 -14.94 -0.41 19.97
CA SER A 36 -16.03 -1.31 19.61
C SER A 36 -15.63 -2.19 18.41
N ARG A 37 -16.40 -3.25 18.11
CA ARG A 37 -16.28 -3.95 16.82
C ARG A 37 -16.37 -2.99 15.63
N LYS A 38 -17.22 -1.95 15.75
CA LYS A 38 -17.33 -0.87 14.75
C LYS A 38 -16.05 -0.03 14.63
N SER A 39 -15.33 0.18 15.73
CA SER A 39 -14.08 0.93 15.72
C SER A 39 -12.97 0.15 15.02
N ALA A 40 -12.90 -1.16 15.25
CA ALA A 40 -11.95 -2.06 14.58
C ALA A 40 -12.23 -2.15 13.07
N GLU A 41 -13.50 -2.21 12.68
CA GLU A 41 -13.91 -2.21 11.28
C GLU A 41 -13.56 -0.88 10.59
N LEU A 42 -13.90 0.25 11.21
CA LEU A 42 -13.59 1.59 10.71
C LEU A 42 -12.07 1.84 10.61
N PHE A 43 -11.29 1.41 11.61
CA PHE A 43 -9.83 1.49 11.56
C PHE A 43 -9.26 0.69 10.38
N SER A 44 -9.77 -0.53 10.18
CA SER A 44 -9.35 -1.39 9.06
C SER A 44 -9.70 -0.75 7.71
N GLN A 45 -10.87 -0.12 7.60
CA GLN A 45 -11.26 0.59 6.38
C GLN A 45 -10.37 1.80 6.10
N LEU A 46 -10.11 2.63 7.11
CA LEU A 46 -9.28 3.83 6.99
C LEU A 46 -7.81 3.51 6.71
N MET A 47 -7.30 2.39 7.20
CA MET A 47 -5.94 1.92 6.93
C MET A 47 -5.80 1.16 5.60
N GLY A 48 -6.87 1.08 4.78
CA GLY A 48 -6.84 0.43 3.48
C GLY A 48 -6.90 -1.10 3.53
N ALA A 49 -7.27 -1.69 4.68
CA ALA A 49 -7.46 -3.14 4.83
C ALA A 49 -8.87 -3.62 4.41
N SER A 50 -9.68 -2.74 3.81
CA SER A 50 -10.96 -3.10 3.19
C SER A 50 -10.77 -4.19 2.14
N LYS A 51 -11.35 -5.37 2.39
CA LYS A 51 -11.49 -6.44 1.41
C LYS A 51 -12.45 -6.02 0.28
N ASP A 52 -12.00 -5.21 -0.69
CA ASP A 52 -12.45 -5.34 -2.09
C ASP A 52 -11.62 -4.46 -3.07
N LYS A 53 -10.96 -5.15 -4.01
CA LYS A 53 -10.76 -4.78 -5.43
C LYS A 53 -10.06 -3.48 -5.83
N GLY A 54 -8.77 -3.31 -5.49
CA GLY A 54 -7.97 -2.38 -6.31
C GLY A 54 -6.57 -1.95 -5.89
N GLY A 55 -6.02 -2.39 -4.74
CA GLY A 55 -4.90 -1.63 -4.17
C GLY A 55 -3.81 -2.39 -3.44
N SER A 56 -3.69 -3.70 -3.63
CA SER A 56 -2.49 -4.47 -3.28
C SER A 56 -2.70 -5.88 -3.80
N LYS A 57 -2.37 -6.14 -5.07
CA LYS A 57 -1.89 -7.49 -5.39
C LYS A 57 -0.76 -7.71 -4.39
N GLU A 58 -0.89 -8.71 -3.53
CA GLU A 58 0.22 -9.25 -2.78
C GLU A 58 1.37 -9.37 -3.77
N PHE A 59 2.32 -8.44 -3.71
CA PHE A 59 3.50 -8.46 -4.56
C PHE A 59 4.37 -9.54 -3.94
N SER A 60 3.96 -10.78 -4.19
CA SER A 60 4.60 -11.95 -3.63
C SER A 60 6.02 -11.94 -4.15
N LEU A 61 6.99 -12.08 -3.25
CA LEU A 61 8.40 -12.21 -3.63
C LEU A 61 8.60 -13.30 -4.71
N SER A 62 7.74 -14.31 -4.68
CA SER A 62 7.64 -15.38 -5.66
C SER A 62 7.28 -14.89 -7.08
N SER A 63 6.35 -13.94 -7.20
CA SER A 63 5.96 -13.35 -8.50
C SER A 63 7.07 -12.47 -9.07
N ILE A 64 7.74 -11.68 -8.22
CA ILE A 64 8.96 -10.94 -8.59
C ILE A 64 10.04 -11.86 -9.12
N GLY A 65 10.30 -12.96 -8.40
CA GLY A 65 11.34 -13.91 -8.76
C GLY A 65 11.09 -14.53 -10.13
N ALA A 66 9.84 -14.89 -10.42
CA ALA A 66 9.45 -15.46 -11.70
C ALA A 66 9.60 -14.47 -12.87
N GLU A 67 9.16 -13.22 -12.71
CA GLU A 67 9.30 -12.18 -13.74
C GLU A 67 10.77 -11.81 -13.97
N PHE A 68 11.56 -11.69 -12.91
CA PHE A 68 13.00 -11.41 -12.97
C PHE A 68 13.78 -12.52 -13.69
N GLN A 69 13.46 -13.78 -13.40
CA GLN A 69 14.11 -14.92 -14.03
C GLN A 69 13.79 -14.98 -15.54
N LYS A 70 12.54 -14.68 -15.91
CA LYS A 70 12.13 -14.61 -17.32
C LYS A 70 12.87 -13.50 -18.08
N ALA A 71 13.00 -12.31 -17.48
CA ALA A 71 13.76 -11.20 -18.06
C ALA A 71 15.24 -11.54 -18.22
N THR A 72 15.83 -12.23 -17.24
CA THR A 72 17.24 -12.66 -17.27
C THR A 72 17.51 -13.68 -18.38
N GLN A 73 16.62 -14.68 -18.54
CA GLN A 73 16.75 -15.66 -19.62
C GLN A 73 16.64 -15.01 -21.01
N PHE A 74 15.72 -14.06 -21.16
CA PHE A 74 15.57 -13.34 -22.43
C PHE A 74 16.82 -12.52 -22.76
N ARG A 75 17.40 -11.83 -21.77
CA ARG A 75 18.68 -11.12 -21.93
C ARG A 75 19.79 -12.07 -22.38
N ASN A 76 19.95 -13.22 -21.71
CA ASN A 76 21.01 -14.17 -22.04
C ASN A 76 20.85 -14.70 -23.47
N ARG A 77 19.63 -15.01 -23.88
CA ARG A 77 19.32 -15.45 -25.24
C ARG A 77 19.70 -14.40 -26.30
N LEU A 78 19.50 -13.12 -26.02
CA LEU A 78 19.93 -12.04 -26.92
C LEU A 78 21.46 -11.97 -27.02
N LEU A 79 22.16 -12.07 -25.88
CA LEU A 79 23.63 -12.07 -25.86
C LEU A 79 24.24 -13.25 -26.62
N GLU A 80 23.61 -14.43 -26.55
CA GLU A 80 24.03 -15.61 -27.32
C GLU A 80 23.85 -15.40 -28.83
N ALA A 81 22.75 -14.76 -29.25
CA ALA A 81 22.50 -14.46 -30.65
C ALA A 81 23.45 -13.41 -31.22
N ASP A 82 23.84 -12.41 -30.41
CA ASP A 82 24.84 -11.39 -30.79
C ASP A 82 26.28 -11.97 -30.81
N ALA A 83 26.57 -13.00 -30.00
CA ALA A 83 27.91 -13.60 -29.94
C ALA A 83 28.25 -14.53 -31.13
N ASP A 84 27.24 -14.96 -31.89
CA ASP A 84 27.39 -15.81 -33.08
C ASP A 84 27.49 -15.00 -34.40
N SER A 85 27.58 -13.65 -34.31
CA SER A 85 27.69 -12.73 -35.45
C SER A 85 29.06 -12.09 -35.63
#